data_AF-A0A450XG26-F1
#
_entry.id   AF-A0A450XG26-F1
#
_cell.length_a   1.000
_cell.length_b   1.000
_cell.length_c   1.000
_cell.angle_alpha   90.00
_cell.angle_beta   90.00
_cell.angle_gamma   90.00
#
_symmetry.space_group_name_H-M   'P 1'
#
loop_
_entity.id
_entity.type
_entity.pdbx_description
1 polymer ?
#
loop_
_entity_poly.entity_id
_entity_poly.type
_entity_poly.pdbx_seq_one_letter_code
_entity_poly.pdbx_strand_id
1 'polypeptide(L)'
;MATPDDIDAELTLEISGQNVTPEKFEDNKNSDTVIRFWNGKQPTGLTCKSAVHAANILNKRSFQDHGSIEGRLDMVTLRGNQHFNVYEPIWDEPIRCNVNDDLIEEAAKYFGRRVAVYGMVRYQEDGSPISITVEEIAPFPDAAEIPDFRDLKGILKGYA
;
A
#
# COMPACT_ATOMS: atom_id res chain seq x y z
N MET A 1 11.89 -5.79 -8.53
CA MET A 1 11.10 -4.99 -9.50
C MET A 1 11.92 -4.87 -10.77
N ALA A 2 11.33 -5.08 -11.94
CA ALA A 2 12.00 -4.82 -13.21
C ALA A 2 12.12 -3.31 -13.45
N THR A 3 13.30 -2.87 -13.87
CA THR A 3 13.66 -1.49 -14.23
C THR A 3 13.41 -1.24 -15.73
N PRO A 4 13.35 0.02 -16.19
CA PRO A 4 13.23 0.32 -17.62
C PRO A 4 14.34 -0.30 -18.48
N ASP A 5 15.52 -0.51 -17.89
CA ASP A 5 16.66 -1.17 -18.54
C ASP A 5 16.47 -2.70 -18.68
N ASP A 6 15.51 -3.29 -17.95
CA ASP A 6 15.11 -4.69 -18.09
C ASP A 6 14.09 -4.91 -19.23
N ILE A 7 13.73 -3.85 -19.95
CA ILE A 7 12.78 -3.87 -21.07
C ILE A 7 13.54 -3.58 -22.38
N ASP A 8 13.99 -4.64 -23.05
CA ASP A 8 14.75 -4.62 -24.31
C ASP A 8 14.02 -4.01 -25.53
N ALA A 9 12.82 -3.43 -25.36
CA ALA A 9 12.02 -2.89 -26.45
C ALA A 9 11.18 -1.68 -26.02
N GLU A 10 11.14 -0.67 -26.88
CA GLU A 10 10.23 0.46 -26.77
C GLU A 10 8.77 -0.05 -26.83
N LEU A 11 8.03 0.08 -25.73
CA LEU A 11 6.63 -0.33 -25.65
C LEU A 11 5.75 0.64 -26.43
N THR A 12 5.27 0.21 -27.60
CA THR A 12 4.30 0.95 -28.40
C THR A 12 2.95 0.24 -28.42
N LEU A 13 1.88 1.04 -28.35
CA LEU A 13 0.50 0.57 -28.30
C LEU A 13 -0.19 0.95 -29.62
N GLU A 14 -0.68 -0.05 -30.35
CA GLU A 14 -1.41 0.16 -31.60
C GLU A 14 -2.89 -0.22 -31.43
N ILE A 15 -3.75 0.71 -31.82
CA ILE A 15 -5.20 0.54 -31.88
C ILE A 15 -5.60 0.61 -33.35
N SER A 16 -6.21 -0.46 -33.88
CA SER A 16 -6.71 -0.49 -35.27
C SER A 16 -5.68 -0.12 -36.35
N GLY A 17 -4.40 -0.45 -36.12
CA GLY A 17 -3.30 -0.15 -37.06
C GLY A 17 -2.76 1.27 -36.98
N GLN A 18 -3.11 2.04 -35.96
CA GLN A 18 -2.50 3.34 -35.65
C GLN A 18 -1.75 3.26 -34.32
N ASN A 19 -0.51 3.74 -34.30
CA ASN A 19 0.22 4.02 -33.06
C ASN A 19 -0.53 5.12 -32.30
N VAL A 20 -0.95 4.81 -31.07
CA VAL A 20 -1.68 5.74 -30.23
C VAL A 20 -0.82 6.16 -29.04
N THR A 21 -0.74 7.47 -28.82
CA THR A 21 -0.25 8.04 -27.57
C THR A 21 -1.35 7.95 -26.50
N PRO A 22 -0.99 7.93 -25.20
CA PRO A 22 -1.95 7.71 -24.10
C PRO A 22 -3.09 8.73 -23.99
N GLU A 23 -3.03 9.83 -24.73
CA GLU A 23 -4.00 10.92 -24.70
C GLU A 23 -5.31 10.60 -25.44
N LYS A 24 -5.40 9.46 -26.16
CA LYS A 24 -6.55 9.09 -27.01
C LYS A 24 -7.49 8.02 -26.43
N PHE A 25 -7.33 7.66 -25.16
CA PHE A 25 -8.18 6.65 -24.51
C PHE A 25 -9.51 7.28 -24.03
N GLU A 26 -10.45 7.54 -24.94
CA GLU A 26 -11.85 7.75 -24.57
C GLU A 26 -12.62 6.43 -24.58
N ASP A 27 -13.37 6.18 -23.50
CA ASP A 27 -14.11 4.94 -23.22
C ASP A 27 -15.29 4.76 -24.18
N ASN A 28 -15.01 4.21 -25.37
CA ASN A 28 -16.04 3.87 -26.35
C ASN A 28 -16.55 2.45 -26.12
N LYS A 29 -17.70 2.34 -25.45
CA LYS A 29 -18.40 1.09 -25.08
C LYS A 29 -18.91 0.24 -26.24
N ASN A 30 -18.59 0.58 -27.50
CA ASN A 30 -19.10 -0.14 -28.67
C ASN A 30 -18.06 -0.34 -29.79
N SER A 31 -16.86 -0.81 -29.46
CA SER A 31 -15.86 -1.07 -30.50
C SER A 31 -15.30 -2.49 -30.48
N ASP A 32 -15.31 -3.13 -31.64
CA ASP A 32 -14.53 -4.32 -32.03
C ASP A 32 -13.02 -3.98 -32.06
N THR A 33 -12.54 -3.21 -31.08
CA THR A 33 -11.17 -2.70 -31.06
C THR A 33 -10.21 -3.82 -30.68
N VAL A 34 -9.48 -4.32 -31.67
CA VAL A 34 -8.39 -5.28 -31.47
C VAL A 34 -7.14 -4.55 -31.00
N ILE A 35 -6.88 -4.57 -29.69
CA ILE A 35 -5.66 -4.03 -29.10
C ILE A 35 -4.50 -5.00 -29.34
N ARG A 36 -3.39 -4.52 -29.90
CA ARG A 36 -2.17 -5.31 -30.14
C ARG A 36 -1.01 -4.75 -29.33
N PHE A 37 -0.29 -5.62 -28.62
CA PHE A 37 0.92 -5.29 -27.89
C PHE A 37 2.15 -5.69 -28.67
N TRP A 38 3.11 -4.76 -28.78
CA TRP A 38 4.38 -4.99 -29.45
C TRP A 38 5.49 -5.24 -28.41
N ASN A 39 6.16 -6.38 -28.51
CA ASN A 39 7.39 -6.68 -27.78
C ASN A 39 8.47 -7.10 -28.79
N GLY A 40 9.14 -6.10 -29.39
CA GLY A 40 10.39 -6.19 -30.15
C GLY A 40 10.45 -7.07 -31.41
N LYS A 41 9.54 -8.03 -31.60
CA LYS A 41 9.67 -9.06 -32.65
C LYS A 41 8.34 -9.39 -33.33
N GLN A 42 7.22 -9.49 -32.61
CA GLN A 42 5.89 -9.71 -33.22
C GLN A 42 4.74 -9.10 -32.39
N PRO A 43 3.72 -8.50 -33.04
CA PRO A 43 2.52 -8.02 -32.36
C PRO A 43 1.72 -9.20 -31.83
N THR A 44 1.53 -9.23 -30.51
CA THR A 44 0.67 -10.23 -29.86
C THR A 44 -0.69 -9.59 -29.58
N GLY A 45 -1.76 -10.20 -30.12
CA GLY A 45 -3.12 -9.75 -29.83
C GLY A 45 -3.46 -9.98 -28.36
N LEU A 46 -4.14 -9.01 -27.74
CA LEU A 46 -4.73 -9.24 -26.42
C LEU A 46 -5.72 -10.40 -26.51
N THR A 47 -5.50 -11.43 -25.70
CA THR A 47 -6.46 -12.52 -25.58
C THR A 47 -7.50 -12.19 -24.51
N CYS A 48 -8.67 -12.82 -24.57
CA CYS A 48 -9.64 -12.73 -23.47
C CYS A 48 -9.02 -13.12 -22.12
N LYS A 49 -8.04 -14.04 -22.10
CA LYS A 49 -7.31 -14.42 -20.88
C LYS A 49 -6.51 -13.24 -20.33
N SER A 50 -5.93 -12.39 -21.17
CA SER A 50 -5.20 -11.19 -20.75
C SER A 50 -6.12 -10.18 -20.05
N ALA A 51 -7.33 -9.98 -20.58
CA ALA A 51 -8.35 -9.14 -19.93
C ALA A 51 -8.80 -9.72 -18.59
N VAL A 52 -8.99 -11.05 -18.50
CA VAL A 52 -9.34 -11.74 -17.24
C VAL A 52 -8.20 -11.63 -16.22
N HIS A 53 -6.94 -11.81 -16.62
CA HIS A 53 -5.80 -11.66 -15.72
C HIS A 53 -5.63 -10.20 -15.25
N ALA A 54 -5.78 -9.22 -16.14
CA ALA A 54 -5.79 -7.81 -15.76
C ALA A 54 -6.95 -7.50 -14.80
N ALA A 55 -8.15 -7.99 -15.10
CA ALA A 55 -9.30 -7.86 -14.22
C ALA A 55 -9.06 -8.54 -12.87
N ASN A 56 -8.39 -9.69 -12.79
CA ASN A 56 -8.06 -10.33 -11.52
C ASN A 56 -7.00 -9.55 -10.72
N ILE A 57 -6.03 -8.94 -11.38
CA ILE A 57 -5.04 -8.06 -10.74
C ILE A 57 -5.74 -6.81 -10.20
N LEU A 58 -6.67 -6.22 -10.96
CA LEU A 58 -7.39 -5.00 -10.60
C LEU A 58 -8.54 -5.24 -9.61
N ASN A 59 -9.20 -6.40 -9.69
CA ASN A 59 -10.36 -6.80 -8.87
C ASN A 59 -9.99 -7.78 -7.75
N LYS A 60 -8.73 -7.78 -7.29
CA LYS A 60 -8.37 -8.50 -6.06
C LYS A 60 -9.40 -8.13 -4.99
N ARG A 61 -10.13 -9.12 -4.48
CA ARG A 61 -11.18 -8.89 -3.48
C ARG A 61 -10.49 -8.39 -2.22
N SER A 62 -10.58 -7.08 -1.99
CA SER A 62 -10.19 -6.50 -0.72
C SER A 62 -11.40 -6.46 0.20
N PHE A 63 -11.24 -6.87 1.45
CA PHE A 63 -12.23 -6.64 2.49
C PHE A 63 -11.71 -5.60 3.48
N GLN A 64 -12.61 -5.08 4.32
CA GLN A 64 -12.30 -4.11 5.36
C GLN A 64 -12.81 -4.59 6.70
N ASP A 65 -12.04 -4.35 7.75
CA ASP A 65 -12.45 -4.60 9.13
C ASP A 65 -11.74 -3.63 10.09
N HIS A 66 -12.31 -3.44 11.28
CA HIS A 66 -11.62 -2.70 12.34
C HIS A 66 -10.44 -3.51 12.84
N GLY A 67 -9.28 -2.88 12.90
CA GLY A 67 -8.05 -3.55 13.32
C GLY A 67 -6.97 -2.56 13.74
N SER A 68 -5.81 -3.14 14.04
CA SER A 68 -4.61 -2.42 14.38
C SER A 68 -3.44 -2.91 13.56
N ILE A 69 -2.55 -1.99 13.20
CA ILE A 69 -1.32 -2.26 12.45
C ILE A 69 -0.15 -1.82 13.31
N GLU A 70 0.85 -2.68 13.41
CA GLU A 70 2.03 -2.45 14.23
C GLU A 70 3.27 -2.36 13.34
N GLY A 71 4.05 -1.29 13.51
CA GLY A 71 5.29 -1.18 12.75
C GLY A 71 6.00 0.13 13.00
N ARG A 72 6.90 0.49 12.09
CA ARG A 72 7.71 1.70 12.20
C ARG A 72 7.20 2.81 11.31
N LEU A 73 7.01 4.01 11.87
CA LEU A 73 6.59 5.18 11.12
C LEU A 73 7.80 5.86 10.47
N ASP A 74 8.05 5.55 9.20
CA ASP A 74 9.28 6.00 8.51
C ASP A 74 9.03 7.04 7.41
N MET A 75 7.77 7.34 7.08
CA MET A 75 7.42 8.34 6.07
C MET A 75 6.18 9.14 6.47
N VAL A 76 6.24 10.47 6.31
CA VAL A 76 5.10 11.39 6.48
C VAL A 76 5.01 12.28 5.25
N THR A 77 3.82 12.39 4.67
CA THR A 77 3.54 13.23 3.51
C THR A 77 2.53 14.31 3.89
N LEU A 78 2.94 15.59 3.76
CA LEU A 78 2.09 16.75 4.06
C LEU A 78 1.46 17.41 2.82
N ARG A 79 1.91 17.05 1.62
CA ARG A 79 1.45 17.64 0.35
C ARG A 79 0.57 16.67 -0.42
N GLY A 80 -0.51 17.20 -1.02
CA GLY A 80 -1.51 16.37 -1.68
C GLY A 80 -2.41 15.69 -0.65
N ASN A 81 -2.69 14.40 -0.82
CA ASN A 81 -3.41 13.63 0.19
C ASN A 81 -2.47 13.29 1.34
N GLN A 82 -2.72 13.87 2.51
CA GLN A 82 -1.91 13.63 3.70
C GLN A 82 -2.01 12.18 4.16
N HIS A 83 -0.85 11.59 4.39
CA HIS A 83 -0.73 10.22 4.87
C HIS A 83 0.66 10.01 5.46
N PHE A 84 0.79 8.94 6.24
CA PHE A 84 2.08 8.40 6.63
C PHE A 84 2.15 6.92 6.26
N ASN A 85 3.35 6.34 6.26
CA ASN A 85 3.52 4.90 6.06
C ASN A 85 4.05 4.26 7.34
N VAL A 86 3.47 3.11 7.66
CA VAL A 86 4.01 2.19 8.65
C VAL A 86 4.61 1.00 7.92
N TYR A 87 5.85 0.66 8.28
CA TYR A 87 6.53 -0.51 7.77
C TYR A 87 6.38 -1.67 8.75
N GLU A 88 5.70 -2.72 8.31
CA GLU A 88 5.48 -3.95 9.06
C GLU A 88 6.81 -4.73 9.21
N PRO A 89 7.20 -5.21 10.40
CA PRO A 89 8.53 -5.78 10.63
C PRO A 89 8.83 -7.11 9.91
N ILE A 90 7.80 -7.83 9.45
CA ILE A 90 7.98 -9.15 8.82
C ILE A 90 8.26 -9.02 7.32
N TRP A 91 7.47 -8.19 6.64
CA TRP A 91 7.47 -8.10 5.17
C TRP A 91 8.14 -6.85 4.64
N ASP A 92 8.43 -5.87 5.52
CA ASP A 92 8.99 -4.56 5.16
C ASP A 92 8.17 -3.84 4.08
N GLU A 93 6.87 -4.15 4.01
CA GLU A 93 5.95 -3.54 3.07
C GLU A 93 5.37 -2.25 3.68
N PRO A 94 5.31 -1.16 2.91
CA PRO A 94 4.72 0.08 3.37
C PRO A 94 3.20 -0.03 3.38
N ILE A 95 2.59 0.15 4.55
CA ILE A 95 1.15 0.25 4.70
C ILE A 95 0.76 1.72 4.74
N ARG A 96 -0.11 2.13 3.82
CA ARG A 96 -0.57 3.53 3.72
C ARG A 96 -1.59 3.84 4.82
N CYS A 97 -1.26 4.80 5.68
CA CYS A 97 -2.12 5.30 6.74
C CYS A 97 -2.74 6.63 6.32
N ASN A 98 -4.01 6.62 5.91
CA ASN A 98 -4.74 7.81 5.51
C ASN A 98 -5.26 8.54 6.74
N VAL A 99 -5.04 9.85 6.82
CA VAL A 99 -5.35 10.67 7.99
C VAL A 99 -6.00 11.99 7.62
N ASN A 100 -6.57 12.65 8.62
CA ASN A 100 -6.97 14.06 8.57
C ASN A 100 -5.84 14.95 9.13
N ASP A 101 -5.99 16.27 8.99
CA ASP A 101 -4.98 17.28 9.39
C ASP A 101 -4.56 17.17 10.88
N ASP A 102 -5.47 16.88 11.81
CA ASP A 102 -5.11 16.79 13.23
C ASP A 102 -4.19 15.59 13.52
N LEU A 103 -4.45 14.46 12.87
CA LEU A 103 -3.70 13.21 13.06
C LEU A 103 -2.36 13.22 12.33
N ILE A 104 -2.19 13.98 11.23
CA ILE A 104 -0.89 14.07 10.56
C ILE A 104 0.14 14.79 11.43
N GLU A 105 -0.27 15.82 12.17
CA GLU A 105 0.60 16.54 13.09
C GLU A 105 1.01 15.66 14.28
N GLU A 106 0.10 14.82 14.78
CA GLU A 106 0.40 13.83 15.80
C GLU A 106 1.36 12.75 15.29
N ALA A 107 1.09 12.19 14.11
CA ALA A 107 1.95 11.20 13.46
C ALA A 107 3.39 11.71 13.26
N ALA A 108 3.56 12.99 12.91
CA ALA A 108 4.88 13.61 12.76
C ALA A 108 5.71 13.59 14.05
N LYS A 109 5.08 13.62 15.24
CA LYS A 109 5.79 13.52 16.54
C LYS A 109 6.38 12.14 16.79
N TYR A 110 5.81 11.12 16.15
CA TYR A 110 6.21 9.72 16.30
C TYR A 110 7.10 9.22 15.15
N PHE A 111 7.58 10.13 14.30
CA PHE A 111 8.48 9.79 13.21
C PHE A 111 9.72 9.01 13.69
N GLY A 112 10.02 7.92 12.98
CA GLY A 112 11.11 6.99 13.27
C GLY A 112 10.87 6.04 14.45
N ARG A 113 9.71 6.13 15.12
CA ARG A 113 9.34 5.28 16.26
C ARG A 113 8.46 4.11 15.83
N ARG A 114 8.40 3.10 16.68
CA ARG A 114 7.43 2.01 16.56
C ARG A 114 6.08 2.50 17.07
N VAL A 115 5.02 2.26 16.30
CA VAL A 115 3.67 2.75 16.57
C VAL A 115 2.64 1.63 16.36
N ALA A 116 1.54 1.71 17.09
CA ALA A 116 0.30 1.00 16.79
C ALA A 116 -0.68 1.99 16.17
N VAL A 117 -1.26 1.63 15.02
CA VAL A 117 -2.23 2.45 14.31
C VAL A 117 -3.56 1.70 14.28
N TYR A 118 -4.62 2.32 14.78
CA TYR A 118 -5.95 1.74 14.89
C TYR A 118 -6.91 2.39 13.90
N GLY A 119 -7.85 1.60 13.41
CA GLY A 119 -8.92 2.08 12.53
C GLY A 119 -9.40 1.03 11.54
N MET A 120 -9.94 1.49 10.42
CA MET A 120 -10.49 0.62 9.38
C MET A 120 -9.38 0.14 8.44
N VAL A 121 -8.97 -1.11 8.59
CA VAL A 121 -7.92 -1.73 7.78
C VAL A 121 -8.54 -2.31 6.51
N ARG A 122 -7.88 -2.08 5.38
CA ARG A 122 -8.17 -2.73 4.12
C ARG A 122 -7.15 -3.83 3.86
N TYR A 123 -7.63 -5.06 3.69
CA TYR A 123 -6.81 -6.24 3.47
C TYR A 123 -6.87 -6.70 2.01
N GLN A 124 -5.81 -7.35 1.53
CA GLN A 124 -5.83 -8.15 0.31
C GLN A 124 -6.57 -9.48 0.55
N GLU A 125 -6.78 -10.23 -0.52
CA GLU A 125 -7.38 -11.56 -0.47
C GLU A 125 -6.54 -12.57 0.34
N ASP A 126 -5.22 -12.39 0.41
CA ASP A 126 -4.31 -13.20 1.23
C ASP A 126 -4.25 -12.76 2.71
N GLY A 127 -5.03 -11.72 3.08
CA GLY A 127 -5.07 -11.18 4.43
C GLY A 127 -3.97 -10.16 4.75
N SER A 128 -3.08 -9.82 3.81
CA SER A 128 -2.08 -8.77 4.01
C SER A 128 -2.74 -7.38 4.06
N PRO A 129 -2.35 -6.49 5.00
CA PRO A 129 -2.88 -5.13 5.05
C PRO A 129 -2.34 -4.27 3.88
N ILE A 130 -3.22 -3.50 3.25
CA ILE A 130 -2.88 -2.59 2.12
C ILE A 130 -2.85 -1.15 2.61
N SER A 131 -3.84 -0.78 3.42
CA SER A 131 -4.02 0.58 3.91
C SER A 131 -4.91 0.60 5.13
N ILE A 132 -4.81 1.65 5.92
CA ILE A 132 -5.70 1.92 7.05
C ILE A 132 -6.23 3.34 6.98
N THR A 133 -7.53 3.52 7.25
CA THR A 133 -8.11 4.83 7.59
C THR A 133 -7.93 4.99 9.09
N VAL A 134 -7.06 5.91 9.50
CA VAL A 134 -6.61 6.01 10.89
C VAL A 134 -7.68 6.68 11.74
N GLU A 135 -7.97 6.05 12.87
CA GLU A 135 -8.80 6.58 13.95
C GLU A 135 -7.93 7.01 15.14
N GLU A 136 -6.85 6.26 15.43
CA GLU A 136 -5.93 6.53 16.53
C GLU A 136 -4.50 6.07 16.19
N ILE A 137 -3.50 6.77 16.70
CA ILE A 137 -2.09 6.38 16.65
C ILE A 137 -1.48 6.43 18.05
N ALA A 138 -0.84 5.34 18.48
CA ALA A 138 -0.19 5.23 19.77
C ALA A 138 1.30 4.86 19.59
N PRO A 139 2.25 5.60 20.19
CA PRO A 139 3.65 5.23 20.18
C PRO A 139 3.89 4.05 21.13
N PHE A 140 4.77 3.12 20.73
CA PHE A 140 5.35 2.20 21.69
C PHE A 140 6.41 2.91 22.53
N PRO A 141 6.57 2.56 23.81
CA PRO A 141 7.63 3.10 24.65
C PRO A 141 9.00 2.73 24.08
N ASP A 142 9.95 3.65 24.20
CA ASP A 142 11.34 3.36 23.83
C ASP A 142 11.93 2.32 24.79
N ALA A 143 12.94 1.57 24.36
CA ALA A 143 13.56 0.53 25.19
C ALA A 143 14.08 1.07 26.54
N ALA A 144 14.47 2.34 26.59
CA ALA A 144 14.91 3.03 27.80
C ALA A 144 13.76 3.39 28.76
N GLU A 145 12.52 3.42 28.28
CA GLU A 145 11.31 3.71 29.06
C GLU A 145 10.68 2.44 29.65
N ILE A 146 11.14 1.26 29.21
CA ILE A 146 10.69 -0.02 29.75
C ILE A 146 11.36 -0.23 31.12
N PRO A 147 10.58 -0.45 32.20
CA PRO A 147 11.13 -0.70 33.53
C PRO A 147 12.00 -1.96 33.54
N ASP A 148 13.13 -1.92 34.25
CA ASP A 148 13.98 -3.09 34.46
C ASP A 148 13.30 -4.05 35.44
N PHE A 149 13.73 -5.33 35.46
CA PHE A 149 13.22 -6.32 36.41
C PHE A 149 13.38 -5.86 37.87
N ARG A 150 14.35 -4.97 38.13
CA ARG A 150 14.61 -4.37 39.45
C ARG A 150 13.53 -3.39 39.87
N ASP A 151 12.93 -2.68 38.92
CA ASP A 151 11.86 -1.70 39.14
C ASP A 151 10.52 -2.38 39.47
N LEU A 152 10.39 -3.68 39.15
CA LEU A 152 9.21 -4.49 39.45
C LEU A 152 9.15 -4.98 40.91
N LYS A 153 10.19 -4.77 41.73
CA LYS A 153 10.21 -5.17 43.16
C LYS A 153 9.33 -4.25 44.02
N GLY A 154 8.03 -4.49 43.98
CA GLY A 154 7.06 -3.81 44.85
C GLY A 154 5.61 -4.18 44.60
N ILE A 155 5.27 -4.63 43.38
CA ILE A 155 3.90 -4.95 42.97
C ILE A 155 3.38 -6.24 43.63
N LEU A 156 4.27 -7.15 44.06
CA LEU A 156 3.90 -8.44 44.67
C LEU A 156 3.66 -8.40 46.19
N LYS A 157 3.77 -7.24 46.87
CA LYS A 157 3.55 -7.14 48.32
C LYS A 157 2.07 -7.06 48.76
N GLY A 158 1.12 -7.22 47.83
CA GLY A 158 -0.33 -7.12 48.08
C GLY A 158 -1.05 -8.44 48.42
N TYR A 159 -0.35 -9.57 48.49
CA TYR A 159 -0.92 -10.86 48.95
C TYR A 159 -0.17 -11.30 50.21
N ALA A 160 -0.69 -10.91 51.37
CA ALA A 160 -0.36 -11.47 52.68
C ALA A 160 -1.65 -11.61 53.49
#